data_AF-A0AAW2X473-F1
#
_entry.id   AF-A0AAW2X473-F1
#
_cell.length_a   1.000
_cell.length_b   1.000
_cell.length_c   1.000
_cell.angle_alpha   90.00
_cell.angle_beta   90.00
_cell.angle_gamma   90.00
#
_symmetry.space_group_name_H-M   'P 1'
#
loop_
_entity.id
_entity.type
_entity.pdbx_description
1 polymer ?
#
loop_
_entity_poly.entity_id
_entity_poly.type
_entity_poly.pdbx_seq_one_letter_code
_entity_poly.pdbx_strand_id
1 'polypeptide(L)' 'MQRAKIKAVVFDIVEDKPPGPDGFSSRFYKAAWPVIGHEITQAVQDFFTS' A
#
# COMPACT_ATOMS: atom_id res chain seq x y z
N MET A 1 -6.30 6.85 -13.33
CA MET A 1 -5.58 7.96 -12.65
C MET A 1 -5.39 7.76 -11.14
N GLN A 2 -6.39 7.30 -10.38
CA GLN A 2 -6.22 7.08 -8.92
C GLN A 2 -5.27 5.92 -8.56
N ARG A 3 -5.26 4.82 -9.32
CA ARG A 3 -4.33 3.69 -9.14
C ARG A 3 -2.85 4.09 -9.02
N ALA A 4 -2.40 4.98 -9.90
CA ALA A 4 -1.03 5.48 -9.89
C ALA A 4 -0.72 6.34 -8.65
N LYS A 5 -1.71 7.09 -8.15
CA LYS A 5 -1.57 7.89 -6.92
C LYS A 5 -1.47 7.01 -5.68
N ILE A 6 -2.29 5.96 -5.58
CA ILE A 6 -2.26 5.01 -4.45
C ILE A 6 -0.88 4.35 -4.38
N LYS A 7 -0.37 3.86 -5.53
CA LYS A 7 0.99 3.32 -5.59
C LYS A 7 2.03 4.35 -5.15
N ALA A 8 1.97 5.57 -5.68
CA ALA A 8 2.95 6.61 -5.35
C ALA A 8 2.99 6.90 -3.85
N VAL A 9 1.81 7.03 -3.20
CA VAL A 9 1.71 7.25 -1.75
C VAL A 9 2.29 6.09 -0.95
N VAL A 10 2.00 4.84 -1.33
CA VAL A 10 2.56 3.66 -0.65
C VAL A 10 4.09 3.60 -0.80
N PHE A 11 4.62 4.01 -1.95
CA PHE A 11 6.06 4.00 -2.22
C PHE A 11 6.81 5.16 -1.54
N ASP A 12 6.12 6.24 -1.20
CA ASP A 12 6.66 7.40 -0.47
C ASP A 12 6.87 7.10 1.04
N ILE A 13 6.25 6.05 1.57
CA ILE A 13 6.40 5.68 2.98
C ILE A 13 7.83 5.21 3.26
N VAL A 14 8.51 5.81 4.23
CA VAL A 14 9.87 5.39 4.67
C VAL A 14 9.87 3.92 5.10
N GLU A 15 10.88 3.18 4.66
CA GLU A 15 10.98 1.72 4.87
C GLU A 15 11.35 1.33 6.30
N ASP A 16 12.19 2.13 6.95
CA ASP A 16 12.65 1.92 8.33
C ASP A 16 11.66 2.45 9.39
N LYS A 17 10.44 2.79 8.97
CA LYS A 17 9.36 3.09 9.91
C LYS A 17 9.02 1.81 10.69
N PRO A 18 8.80 1.91 12.02
CA PRO A 18 8.33 0.77 12.80
C PRO A 18 7.12 0.08 12.14
N PRO A 19 7.03 -1.26 12.18
CA PRO A 19 5.93 -2.00 11.58
C PRO A 19 4.60 -1.60 12.20
N GLY A 20 3.52 -1.79 11.45
CA GLY A 20 2.18 -1.65 11.99
C GLY A 20 1.87 -2.69 13.07
N PRO A 21 0.70 -2.63 13.72
CA PRO A 21 0.23 -3.68 14.62
C PRO A 21 0.13 -5.07 13.97
N ASP A 22 0.10 -5.11 12.63
CA ASP A 22 0.14 -6.31 11.79
C ASP A 22 1.54 -6.94 11.66
N GLY A 23 2.59 -6.27 12.14
CA GLY A 23 3.97 -6.73 12.03
C GLY A 23 4.63 -6.47 10.67
N PHE A 24 3.96 -5.81 9.73
CA PHE A 24 4.51 -5.51 8.40
C PHE A 24 4.93 -4.05 8.29
N SER A 25 6.11 -3.81 7.72
CA SER A 25 6.57 -2.47 7.35
C SER A 25 6.20 -2.13 5.91
N SER A 26 6.32 -0.85 5.54
CA SER A 26 6.11 -0.40 4.15
C SER A 26 7.01 -1.15 3.15
N ARG A 27 8.20 -1.59 3.58
CA ARG A 27 9.11 -2.41 2.76
C ARG A 27 8.47 -3.69 2.25
N PHE A 28 7.69 -4.37 3.09
CA PHE A 28 6.96 -5.58 2.69
C PHE A 28 5.98 -5.26 1.55
N TYR A 29 5.15 -4.23 1.75
CA TYR A 29 4.13 -3.83 0.77
C TYR A 29 4.74 -3.36 -0.56
N LYS A 30 5.88 -2.67 -0.54
CA LYS A 30 6.62 -2.29 -1.75
C LYS A 30 7.19 -3.51 -2.48
N ALA A 31 7.79 -4.45 -1.75
CA ALA A 31 8.38 -5.66 -2.33
C ALA A 31 7.31 -6.60 -2.91
N ALA A 32 6.17 -6.74 -2.21
CA ALA A 32 5.06 -7.58 -2.63
C ALA A 32 4.15 -6.90 -3.68
N TRP A 33 4.37 -5.63 -4.01
CA TRP A 33 3.50 -4.85 -4.89
C TRP A 33 3.16 -5.51 -6.24
N PRO A 34 4.07 -6.23 -6.93
CA PRO A 34 3.73 -6.95 -8.16
C PRO A 34 2.67 -8.04 -7.98
N VAL A 35 2.51 -8.56 -6.75
CA VAL A 35 1.57 -9.63 -6.40
C VAL A 35 0.29 -9.08 -5.78
N ILE A 36 0.39 -8.16 -4.81
CA ILE A 36 -0.77 -7.71 -4.00
C ILE A 36 -1.24 -6.28 -4.31
N GLY A 37 -0.54 -5.56 -5.19
CA GLY A 37 -0.80 -4.14 -5.44
C GLY A 37 -2.18 -3.87 -6.06
N HIS A 38 -2.75 -4.83 -6.77
CA HIS A 38 -4.07 -4.72 -7.35
C HIS A 38 -5.16 -4.72 -6.27
N GLU A 39 -5.10 -5.71 -5.38
CA GLU A 39 -6.03 -5.94 -4.28
C GLU A 39 -5.98 -4.80 -3.27
N ILE A 40 -4.78 -4.35 -2.89
CA ILE A 40 -4.62 -3.16 -2.02
C ILE A 40 -5.30 -1.95 -2.66
N THR A 41 -5.10 -1.75 -3.96
CA THR A 41 -5.69 -0.59 -4.63
C THR A 41 -7.21 -0.66 -4.67
N GLN A 42 -7.78 -1.85 -4.88
CA GLN A 42 -9.22 -2.05 -4.87
C GLN A 42 -9.79 -1.80 -3.48
N ALA A 43 -9.21 -2.42 -2.45
CA ALA A 43 -9.65 -2.26 -1.06
C ALA A 43 -9.63 -0.80 -0.59
N VAL A 44 -8.59 -0.05 -0.97
CA VAL A 44 -8.52 1.39 -0.66
C VAL A 44 -9.64 2.17 -1.35
N GLN A 45 -9.93 1.88 -2.62
CA GLN A 45 -11.02 2.55 -3.34
C GLN A 45 -12.37 2.25 -2.70
N ASP A 46 -12.63 0.98 -2.40
CA ASP A 46 -13.87 0.51 -1.79
C ASP A 46 -14.10 1.17 -0.42
N PHE A 47 -13.06 1.28 0.41
CA PHE A 47 -13.14 1.91 1.73
C PHE A 47 -13.60 3.38 1.68
N PHE A 48 -13.16 4.14 0.67
CA PHE A 48 -13.50 5.57 0.54
C PHE A 48 -14.75 5.82 -0.32
N THR A 49 -15.38 4.78 -0.84
CA THR A 49 -16.63 4.89 -1.62
C THR A 49 -17.84 4.29 -0.88
N SER A 50 -17.66 3.85 0.36
CA SER A 50 -18.70 3.34 1.26
C SER A 50 -19.05 4.32 2.39
#